data_AF-N0CKP4-F1
#
_entry.id   AF-N0CKP4-F1
#
_cell.length_a   1.000
_cell.length_b   1.000
_cell.length_c   1.000
_cell.angle_alpha   90.00
_cell.angle_beta   90.00
_cell.angle_gamma   90.00
#
_symmetry.space_group_name_H-M   'P 1'
#
loop_
_entity.id
_entity.type
_entity.pdbx_description
1 polymer ?
#
loop_
_entity_poly.entity_id
_entity_poly.type
_entity_poly.pdbx_seq_one_letter_code
_entity_poly.pdbx_strand_id
1 'polypeptide(L)'
;MCSFTGELIRVVRTGGEMNTGTVALLVAVVGVAGTLLAPVTTAWVSSRSRRQEFELQQRSELTKRHMDDEQANLERLRDTYVALNSGARRYRFRMMEDLYAIRSGTAPDPATEVARVEFQDTYAKAQMLVPDDVLRRCQAVRVALADARKLLIPLAGDAGDDQQKWQEAHTFLMEMWEAILAMQRAMRQDLGISTTES
;
A
#
# COMPACT_ATOMS: atom_id res chain seq x y z
N MET A 1 -44.55 16.84 20.36
CA MET A 1 -45.55 16.18 19.48
C MET A 1 -46.92 16.13 20.17
N CYS A 2 -47.39 17.29 20.64
CA CYS A 2 -48.67 17.53 21.31
C CYS A 2 -48.85 19.05 21.38
N SER A 3 -49.29 19.71 20.30
CA SER A 3 -49.84 21.08 20.35
C SER A 3 -50.30 21.62 18.97
N PHE A 4 -50.73 20.77 18.03
CA PHE A 4 -51.10 21.24 16.68
C PHE A 4 -52.55 20.94 16.27
N THR A 5 -53.30 20.27 17.14
CA THR A 5 -54.65 19.78 16.85
C THR A 5 -55.77 20.68 17.41
N GLY A 6 -55.43 21.74 18.16
CA GLY A 6 -56.40 22.53 18.93
C GLY A 6 -56.94 23.79 18.24
N GLU A 7 -56.31 24.26 17.16
CA GLU A 7 -56.59 25.61 16.62
C GLU A 7 -57.51 25.61 15.38
N LEU A 8 -57.79 24.45 14.80
CA LEU A 8 -58.65 24.30 13.62
C LEU A 8 -60.16 24.29 13.92
N ILE A 9 -60.56 24.24 15.20
CA ILE A 9 -61.99 24.16 15.61
C ILE A 9 -62.56 25.55 15.98
N ARG A 10 -61.73 26.58 16.15
CA ARG A 10 -62.20 27.87 16.70
C ARG A 10 -62.73 28.89 15.69
N VAL A 11 -62.56 28.66 14.37
CA VAL A 11 -62.97 29.63 13.34
C VAL A 11 -64.46 29.52 12.95
N VAL A 12 -65.18 28.48 13.39
CA VAL A 12 -66.61 28.25 13.02
C VAL A 12 -67.59 28.86 14.03
N ARG A 13 -67.23 29.95 14.72
CA ARG A 13 -68.16 30.65 15.61
C ARG A 13 -68.02 32.16 15.54
N THR A 14 -68.34 32.73 14.38
CA THR A 14 -68.75 34.13 14.27
C THR A 14 -69.75 34.26 13.14
N GLY A 15 -70.93 34.78 13.47
CA GLY A 15 -72.12 34.79 12.63
C GLY A 15 -71.99 35.62 11.37
N GLY A 16 -72.34 34.98 10.26
CA GLY A 16 -72.60 35.49 8.93
C GLY A 16 -72.96 34.25 8.12
N GLU A 17 -74.10 34.24 7.42
CA GLU A 17 -74.63 33.07 6.71
C GLU A 17 -73.63 32.54 5.67
N MET A 18 -72.70 31.70 6.11
CA MET A 18 -71.89 30.88 5.25
C MET A 18 -72.74 29.67 4.89
N ASN A 19 -73.28 29.70 3.68
CA ASN A 19 -74.05 28.60 3.10
C ASN A 19 -73.32 27.27 3.32
N THR A 20 -74.00 26.26 3.89
CA THR A 20 -73.45 24.92 4.19
C THR A 20 -72.73 24.31 2.97
N GLY A 21 -73.20 24.66 1.76
CA GLY A 21 -72.54 24.28 0.50
C GLY A 21 -71.12 24.83 0.34
N THR A 22 -70.83 26.05 0.81
CA THR A 22 -69.50 26.68 0.72
C THR A 22 -68.50 25.97 1.64
N VAL A 23 -68.93 25.57 2.83
CA VAL A 23 -68.07 24.81 3.77
C VAL A 23 -67.79 23.40 3.23
N ALA A 24 -68.81 22.71 2.70
CA ALA A 24 -68.63 21.38 2.10
C ALA A 24 -67.70 21.41 0.89
N LEU A 25 -67.81 22.46 0.05
CA LEU A 25 -66.96 22.63 -1.13
C LEU A 25 -65.51 22.92 -0.74
N LEU A 26 -65.27 23.73 0.30
CA LEU A 26 -63.92 23.95 0.84
C LEU A 26 -63.29 22.66 1.39
N VAL A 27 -64.04 21.86 2.13
CA VAL A 27 -63.56 20.57 2.66
C VAL A 27 -63.25 19.58 1.53
N ALA A 28 -64.10 19.51 0.50
CA ALA A 28 -63.86 18.67 -0.67
C ALA A 28 -62.61 19.10 -1.45
N VAL A 29 -62.43 20.41 -1.65
CA VAL A 29 -61.24 20.96 -2.33
C VAL A 29 -59.96 20.66 -1.54
N VAL A 30 -59.98 20.85 -0.22
CA VAL A 30 -58.83 20.51 0.65
C VAL A 30 -58.54 19.01 0.66
N GLY A 31 -59.57 18.16 0.67
CA GLY A 31 -59.41 16.70 0.61
C GLY A 31 -58.81 16.22 -0.72
N VAL A 32 -59.28 16.77 -1.85
CA VAL A 32 -58.74 16.43 -3.18
C VAL A 32 -57.34 17.01 -3.37
N ALA A 33 -57.11 18.26 -2.94
CA ALA A 33 -55.79 18.88 -2.97
C ALA A 33 -54.77 18.11 -2.12
N GLY A 34 -55.16 17.65 -0.92
CA GLY A 34 -54.30 16.82 -0.06
C GLY A 34 -53.94 15.48 -0.69
N THR A 35 -54.88 14.85 -1.40
CA THR A 35 -54.67 13.54 -2.05
C THR A 35 -53.79 13.65 -3.31
N LEU A 36 -53.90 14.76 -4.05
CA LEU A 36 -53.08 15.00 -5.25
C LEU A 36 -51.67 15.53 -4.94
N LEU A 37 -51.48 16.25 -3.82
CA LEU A 37 -50.18 16.80 -3.43
C LEU A 37 -49.31 15.80 -2.63
N ALA A 38 -49.91 14.89 -1.87
CA ALA A 38 -49.19 13.91 -1.05
C ALA A 38 -48.18 13.01 -1.82
N PRO A 39 -48.47 12.55 -3.05
CA PRO A 39 -47.51 11.77 -3.84
C PRO A 39 -46.31 12.61 -4.31
N VAL A 40 -46.55 13.87 -4.68
CA VAL A 40 -45.55 14.77 -5.26
C VAL A 40 -44.54 15.24 -4.20
N THR A 41 -45.01 15.55 -2.98
CA THR A 41 -44.11 15.91 -1.86
C THR A 41 -43.22 14.74 -1.45
N THR A 42 -43.75 13.52 -1.47
CA THR A 42 -43.00 12.30 -1.15
C THR A 42 -41.94 12.00 -2.22
N ALA A 43 -42.29 12.17 -3.49
CA ALA A 43 -41.36 12.03 -4.61
C ALA A 43 -40.20 13.04 -4.53
N TRP A 44 -40.49 14.30 -4.16
CA TRP A 44 -39.48 15.37 -4.06
C TRP A 44 -38.49 15.17 -2.90
N VAL A 45 -39.00 14.77 -1.72
CA VAL A 45 -38.15 14.44 -0.55
C VAL A 45 -37.29 13.20 -0.82
N SER A 46 -37.85 12.16 -1.45
CA SER A 46 -37.08 10.94 -1.77
C SER A 46 -35.97 11.18 -2.81
N SER A 47 -36.19 12.09 -3.77
CA SER A 47 -35.21 12.45 -4.79
C SER A 47 -33.99 13.16 -4.18
N ARG A 48 -34.20 14.04 -3.19
CA ARG A 48 -33.11 14.73 -2.50
C ARG A 48 -32.36 13.83 -1.51
N SER A 49 -33.05 12.92 -0.81
CA SER A 49 -32.43 11.92 0.07
C SER A 49 -31.52 10.96 -0.71
N ARG A 50 -32.00 10.44 -1.85
CA ARG A 50 -31.22 9.49 -2.68
C ARG A 50 -29.94 10.09 -3.25
N ARG A 51 -29.93 11.38 -3.61
CA ARG A 51 -28.70 12.06 -4.08
C ARG A 51 -27.68 12.20 -2.96
N GLN A 52 -28.12 12.50 -1.75
CA GLN A 52 -27.23 12.66 -0.59
C GLN A 52 -26.66 11.32 -0.11
N GLU A 53 -27.46 10.26 -0.12
CA GLU A 53 -27.00 8.89 0.16
C GLU A 53 -25.98 8.40 -0.88
N PHE A 54 -26.21 8.68 -2.16
CA PHE A 54 -25.29 8.32 -3.24
C PHE A 54 -23.95 9.08 -3.15
N GLU A 55 -23.96 10.38 -2.83
CA GLU A 55 -22.74 11.16 -2.61
C GLU A 55 -21.93 10.66 -1.41
N LEU A 56 -22.59 10.28 -0.31
CA LEU A 56 -21.94 9.68 0.86
C LEU A 56 -21.35 8.31 0.55
N GLN A 57 -22.08 7.47 -0.21
CA GLN A 57 -21.59 6.17 -0.67
C GLN A 57 -20.37 6.33 -1.58
N GLN A 58 -20.40 7.25 -2.55
CA GLN A 58 -19.27 7.51 -3.43
C GLN A 58 -18.03 7.99 -2.65
N ARG A 59 -18.20 8.91 -1.69
CA ARG A 59 -17.09 9.36 -0.85
C ARG A 59 -16.52 8.22 0.00
N SER A 60 -17.39 7.40 0.60
CA SER A 60 -16.99 6.20 1.35
C SER A 60 -16.21 5.22 0.47
N GLU A 61 -16.68 4.95 -0.75
CA GLU A 61 -15.99 4.05 -1.68
C GLU A 61 -14.63 4.58 -2.09
N LEU A 62 -14.52 5.89 -2.39
CA LEU A 62 -13.22 6.50 -2.73
C LEU A 62 -12.23 6.40 -1.57
N THR A 63 -12.66 6.71 -0.34
CA THR A 63 -11.80 6.58 0.84
C THR A 63 -11.35 5.13 1.05
N LYS A 64 -12.26 4.16 0.90
CA LYS A 64 -11.91 2.74 1.01
C LYS A 64 -10.88 2.32 -0.04
N ARG A 65 -11.11 2.69 -1.31
CA ARG A 65 -10.16 2.41 -2.40
C ARG A 65 -8.78 3.00 -2.12
N HIS A 66 -8.72 4.24 -1.64
CA HIS A 66 -7.45 4.85 -1.26
C HIS A 66 -6.73 4.09 -0.15
N MET A 67 -7.45 3.69 0.91
CA MET A 67 -6.86 2.89 1.99
C MET A 67 -6.40 1.51 1.50
N ASP A 68 -7.19 0.85 0.65
CA ASP A 68 -6.85 -0.44 0.07
C ASP A 68 -5.61 -0.34 -0.84
N ASP A 69 -5.50 0.72 -1.65
CA ASP A 69 -4.36 0.99 -2.52
C ASP A 69 -3.08 1.27 -1.72
N GLU A 70 -3.17 2.05 -0.64
CA GLU A 70 -2.05 2.32 0.27
C GLU A 70 -1.57 1.03 0.95
N GLN A 71 -2.50 0.23 1.47
CA GLN A 71 -2.18 -1.04 2.11
C GLN A 71 -1.53 -2.01 1.12
N ALA A 72 -2.08 -2.15 -0.09
CA ALA A 72 -1.52 -2.99 -1.13
C ALA A 72 -0.14 -2.50 -1.60
N ASN A 73 0.12 -1.19 -1.55
CA ASN A 73 1.44 -0.64 -1.85
C ASN A 73 2.46 -1.00 -0.75
N LEU A 74 2.08 -0.84 0.53
CA LEU A 74 2.92 -1.20 1.67
C LEU A 74 3.27 -2.70 1.69
N GLU A 75 2.32 -3.57 1.35
CA GLU A 75 2.56 -5.01 1.24
C GLU A 75 3.54 -5.32 0.11
N ARG A 76 3.38 -4.72 -1.08
CA ARG A 76 4.33 -4.87 -2.19
C ARG A 76 5.74 -4.41 -1.82
N LEU A 77 5.87 -3.31 -1.08
CA LEU A 77 7.16 -2.82 -0.58
C LEU A 77 7.80 -3.81 0.41
N ARG A 78 7.02 -4.32 1.37
CA ARG A 78 7.50 -5.32 2.35
C ARG A 78 8.02 -6.57 1.66
N ASP A 79 7.26 -7.12 0.71
CA ASP A 79 7.67 -8.30 -0.05
C ASP A 79 8.96 -8.06 -0.84
N THR A 80 9.05 -6.88 -1.48
CA THR A 80 10.24 -6.47 -2.23
C THR A 80 11.46 -6.34 -1.30
N TYR A 81 11.31 -5.76 -0.12
CA TYR A 81 12.39 -5.64 0.87
C TYR A 81 12.85 -6.98 1.44
N VAL A 82 11.91 -7.90 1.72
CA VAL A 82 12.23 -9.26 2.15
C VAL A 82 13.00 -9.99 1.06
N ALA A 83 12.57 -9.90 -0.19
CA ALA A 83 13.22 -10.52 -1.33
C ALA A 83 14.65 -9.96 -1.53
N LEU A 84 14.83 -8.64 -1.51
CA LEU A 84 16.15 -8.00 -1.65
C LEU A 84 17.11 -8.43 -0.53
N ASN A 85 16.66 -8.38 0.72
CA ASN A 85 17.49 -8.67 1.87
C ASN A 85 17.90 -10.15 1.91
N SER A 86 16.93 -11.06 1.72
CA SER A 86 17.20 -12.50 1.67
C SER A 86 18.04 -12.89 0.45
N GLY A 87 17.79 -12.31 -0.72
CA GLY A 87 18.56 -12.52 -1.94
C GLY A 87 20.02 -12.08 -1.80
N ALA A 88 20.27 -10.88 -1.27
CA ALA A 88 21.63 -10.37 -1.04
C ALA A 88 22.41 -11.27 -0.07
N ARG A 89 21.78 -11.67 1.05
CA ARG A 89 22.39 -12.56 2.05
C ARG A 89 22.71 -13.93 1.47
N ARG A 90 21.77 -14.52 0.73
CA ARG A 90 21.93 -15.82 0.08
C ARG A 90 23.05 -15.79 -0.94
N TYR A 91 23.10 -14.77 -1.78
CA TYR A 91 24.15 -14.66 -2.79
C TYR A 91 25.53 -14.49 -2.16
N ARG A 92 25.66 -13.61 -1.14
CA ARG A 92 26.90 -13.47 -0.37
C ARG A 92 27.34 -14.78 0.30
N PHE A 93 26.40 -15.50 0.92
CA PHE A 93 26.68 -16.77 1.58
C PHE A 93 27.20 -17.81 0.58
N ARG A 94 26.58 -17.91 -0.60
CA ARG A 94 27.02 -18.80 -1.67
C ARG A 94 28.41 -18.45 -2.21
N MET A 95 28.72 -17.17 -2.38
CA MET A 95 30.09 -16.75 -2.73
C MET A 95 31.09 -17.10 -1.62
N MET A 96 30.67 -17.09 -0.35
CA MET A 96 31.52 -17.54 0.74
C MET A 96 31.82 -19.04 0.65
N GLU A 97 30.80 -19.86 0.38
CA GLU A 97 30.96 -21.30 0.15
C GLU A 97 31.88 -21.58 -1.05
N ASP A 98 31.69 -20.86 -2.16
CA ASP A 98 32.54 -20.97 -3.35
C ASP A 98 34.00 -20.62 -3.04
N LEU A 99 34.24 -19.59 -2.23
CA LEU A 99 35.60 -19.21 -1.86
C LEU A 99 36.32 -20.33 -1.08
N TYR A 100 35.59 -21.03 -0.21
CA TYR A 100 36.13 -22.20 0.49
C TYR A 100 36.29 -23.41 -0.44
N ALA A 101 35.35 -23.64 -1.36
CA ALA A 101 35.43 -24.71 -2.34
C ALA A 101 36.66 -24.54 -3.26
N ILE A 102 36.90 -23.33 -3.77
CA ILE A 102 38.07 -23.00 -4.58
C ILE A 102 39.35 -23.30 -3.80
N ARG A 103 39.41 -22.93 -2.51
CA ARG A 103 40.57 -23.21 -1.66
C ARG A 103 40.84 -24.70 -1.49
N SER A 104 39.80 -25.52 -1.42
CA SER A 104 39.93 -26.97 -1.34
C SER A 104 40.12 -27.64 -2.71
N GLY A 105 40.34 -26.88 -3.79
CA GLY A 105 40.51 -27.42 -5.15
C GLY A 105 39.22 -27.96 -5.76
N THR A 106 38.07 -27.56 -5.22
CA THR A 106 36.74 -27.92 -5.73
C THR A 106 36.17 -26.78 -6.58
N ALA A 107 35.40 -27.11 -7.61
CA ALA A 107 34.76 -26.11 -8.44
C ALA A 107 33.66 -25.33 -7.65
N PRO A 108 33.43 -24.05 -7.97
CA PRO A 108 32.28 -23.29 -7.44
C PRO A 108 30.94 -23.95 -7.75
N ASP A 109 29.95 -23.76 -6.87
CA ASP A 109 28.60 -24.31 -7.04
C ASP A 109 27.83 -23.50 -8.11
N PRO A 110 27.27 -24.15 -9.17
CA PRO A 110 26.38 -23.49 -10.12
C PRO A 110 25.21 -22.74 -9.47
N ALA A 111 24.77 -23.15 -8.28
CA ALA A 111 23.72 -22.49 -7.53
C ALA A 111 24.09 -21.06 -7.08
N THR A 112 25.36 -20.68 -7.08
CA THR A 112 25.80 -19.30 -6.86
C THR A 112 25.38 -18.39 -8.01
N GLU A 113 25.48 -18.87 -9.25
CA GLU A 113 25.07 -18.11 -10.43
C GLU A 113 23.54 -17.96 -10.48
N VAL A 114 22.80 -18.99 -10.06
CA VAL A 114 21.33 -18.91 -9.87
C VAL A 114 21.00 -17.80 -8.87
N ALA A 115 21.64 -17.79 -7.69
CA ALA A 115 21.42 -16.76 -6.67
C ALA A 115 21.78 -15.35 -7.17
N ARG A 116 22.80 -15.23 -8.02
CA ARG A 116 23.17 -13.95 -8.67
C ARG A 116 22.03 -13.44 -9.55
N VAL A 117 21.51 -14.28 -10.44
CA VAL A 117 20.44 -13.91 -11.38
C VAL A 117 19.18 -13.54 -10.61
N GLU A 118 18.75 -14.37 -9.65
CA GLU A 118 17.59 -14.09 -8.79
C GLU A 118 17.72 -12.75 -8.05
N PHE A 119 18.92 -12.42 -7.56
CA PHE A 119 19.17 -11.13 -6.93
C PHE A 119 19.09 -9.96 -7.92
N GLN A 120 19.63 -10.10 -9.14
CA GLN A 120 19.54 -9.05 -10.17
C GLN A 120 18.08 -8.81 -10.61
N ASP A 121 17.29 -9.86 -10.77
CA ASP A 121 15.87 -9.76 -11.11
C ASP A 121 15.08 -9.08 -9.99
N THR A 122 15.38 -9.43 -8.74
CA THR A 122 14.78 -8.78 -7.57
C THR A 122 15.16 -7.30 -7.51
N TYR A 123 16.42 -6.96 -7.80
CA TYR A 123 16.87 -5.58 -7.86
C TYR A 123 16.18 -4.79 -8.98
N ALA A 124 16.02 -5.36 -10.17
CA ALA A 124 15.33 -4.71 -11.28
C ALA A 124 13.87 -4.39 -10.94
N LYS A 125 13.17 -5.31 -10.25
CA LYS A 125 11.81 -5.05 -9.72
C LYS A 125 11.82 -3.91 -8.71
N ALA A 126 12.80 -3.89 -7.81
CA ALA A 126 12.91 -2.86 -6.79
C ALA A 126 13.11 -1.45 -7.38
N GLN A 127 13.80 -1.30 -8.51
CA GLN A 127 13.97 -0.01 -9.18
C GLN A 127 12.64 0.67 -9.57
N MET A 128 11.57 -0.12 -9.73
CA MET A 128 10.26 0.39 -10.14
C MET A 128 9.33 0.69 -8.96
N LEU A 129 9.69 0.25 -7.75
CA LEU A 129 8.79 0.22 -6.59
C LEU A 129 9.35 0.98 -5.39
N VAL A 130 10.67 0.91 -5.18
CA VAL A 130 11.32 1.32 -3.95
C VAL A 130 11.72 2.80 -4.01
N PRO A 131 11.52 3.58 -2.94
CA PRO A 131 11.97 4.96 -2.87
C PRO A 131 13.48 5.13 -3.05
N ASP A 132 13.90 6.26 -3.64
CA ASP A 132 15.29 6.52 -4.03
C ASP A 132 16.28 6.38 -2.87
N ASP A 133 15.90 6.80 -1.66
CA ASP A 133 16.76 6.72 -0.48
C ASP A 133 17.11 5.27 -0.09
N VAL A 134 16.14 4.36 -0.20
CA VAL A 134 16.35 2.93 0.03
C VAL A 134 17.09 2.33 -1.17
N LEU A 135 16.71 2.71 -2.40
CA LEU A 135 17.32 2.20 -3.63
C LEU A 135 18.82 2.49 -3.69
N ARG A 136 19.29 3.67 -3.23
CA ARG A 136 20.72 3.98 -3.12
C ARG A 136 21.48 2.98 -2.24
N ARG A 137 20.88 2.53 -1.13
CA ARG A 137 21.49 1.52 -0.25
C ARG A 137 21.48 0.13 -0.91
N CYS A 138 20.40 -0.21 -1.61
CA CYS A 138 20.34 -1.43 -2.42
C CYS A 138 21.40 -1.44 -3.52
N GLN A 139 21.64 -0.30 -4.17
CA GLN A 139 22.66 -0.15 -5.21
C GLN A 139 24.06 -0.39 -4.64
N ALA A 140 24.37 0.15 -3.45
CA ALA A 140 25.64 -0.10 -2.79
C ALA A 140 25.88 -1.60 -2.55
N VAL A 141 24.85 -2.32 -2.07
CA VAL A 141 24.92 -3.78 -1.91
C VAL A 141 25.11 -4.49 -3.24
N ARG A 142 24.38 -4.10 -4.29
CA ARG A 142 24.51 -4.69 -5.64
C ARG A 142 25.92 -4.52 -6.20
N VAL A 143 26.51 -3.33 -6.06
CA VAL A 143 27.88 -3.05 -6.50
C VAL A 143 28.87 -3.89 -5.71
N ALA A 144 28.76 -3.92 -4.37
CA ALA A 144 29.62 -4.74 -3.54
C ALA A 144 29.53 -6.24 -3.90
N LEU A 145 28.34 -6.78 -4.16
CA LEU A 145 28.18 -8.18 -4.61
C LEU A 145 28.86 -8.42 -5.97
N ALA A 146 28.77 -7.47 -6.90
CA ALA A 146 29.45 -7.57 -8.18
C ALA A 146 30.97 -7.52 -8.04
N ASP A 147 31.49 -6.68 -7.14
CA ASP A 147 32.92 -6.57 -6.88
C ASP A 147 33.46 -7.81 -6.15
N ALA A 148 32.71 -8.36 -5.18
CA ALA A 148 33.06 -9.64 -4.55
C ALA A 148 33.21 -10.76 -5.59
N ARG A 149 32.24 -10.86 -6.52
CA ARG A 149 32.31 -11.84 -7.61
C ARG A 149 33.57 -11.66 -8.47
N LYS A 150 33.99 -10.42 -8.76
CA LYS A 150 35.22 -10.16 -9.53
C LYS A 150 36.45 -10.65 -8.79
N LEU A 151 36.51 -10.54 -7.46
CA LEU A 151 37.62 -11.07 -6.65
C LEU A 151 37.70 -12.60 -6.71
N LEU A 152 36.57 -13.29 -6.87
CA LEU A 152 36.51 -14.76 -6.99
C LEU A 152 36.99 -15.28 -8.36
N ILE A 153 36.83 -14.51 -9.44
CA ILE A 153 37.15 -14.98 -10.81
C ILE A 153 38.63 -15.41 -10.95
N PRO A 154 39.64 -14.59 -10.57
CA PRO A 154 41.04 -14.99 -10.69
C PRO A 154 41.38 -16.22 -9.84
N LEU A 155 40.76 -16.37 -8.67
CA LEU A 155 40.99 -17.48 -7.74
C LEU A 155 40.52 -18.84 -8.30
N ALA A 156 39.52 -18.84 -9.19
CA ALA A 156 39.07 -20.06 -9.86
C ALA A 156 39.99 -20.47 -11.02
N GLY A 157 40.82 -19.55 -11.56
CA GLY A 157 41.71 -19.78 -12.69
C GLY A 157 43.15 -20.10 -12.32
N ASP A 158 43.67 -19.45 -11.26
CA ASP A 158 44.96 -19.79 -10.63
C ASP A 158 44.69 -20.79 -9.50
N ALA A 159 45.30 -21.97 -9.56
CA ALA A 159 45.07 -23.05 -8.60
C ALA A 159 45.38 -22.63 -7.15
N GLY A 160 44.39 -22.11 -6.40
CA GLY A 160 44.23 -22.12 -4.94
C GLY A 160 45.34 -21.56 -4.02
N ASP A 161 46.50 -21.17 -4.56
CA ASP A 161 47.73 -20.97 -3.76
C ASP A 161 48.04 -19.49 -3.48
N ASP A 162 47.29 -18.56 -4.07
CA ASP A 162 47.42 -17.14 -3.76
C ASP A 162 46.69 -16.79 -2.45
N GLN A 163 47.39 -17.03 -1.34
CA GLN A 163 46.90 -16.75 0.02
C GLN A 163 46.45 -15.29 0.18
N GLN A 164 47.12 -14.34 -0.47
CA GLN A 164 46.81 -12.92 -0.36
C GLN A 164 45.49 -12.60 -1.03
N LYS A 165 45.28 -13.03 -2.29
CA LYS A 165 44.01 -12.84 -3.00
C LYS A 165 42.84 -13.52 -2.30
N TRP A 166 43.06 -14.71 -1.74
CA TRP A 166 42.02 -15.40 -0.97
C TRP A 166 41.64 -14.61 0.28
N GLN A 167 42.63 -14.09 1.01
CA GLN A 167 42.38 -13.28 2.21
C GLN A 167 41.66 -11.98 1.87
N GLU A 168 42.02 -11.33 0.76
CA GLU A 168 41.33 -10.14 0.25
C GLU A 168 39.85 -10.44 -0.03
N ALA A 169 39.55 -11.49 -0.80
CA ALA A 169 38.18 -11.89 -1.10
C ALA A 169 37.38 -12.28 0.17
N HIS A 170 38.02 -12.99 1.11
CA HIS A 170 37.40 -13.38 2.37
C HIS A 170 37.06 -12.16 3.23
N THR A 171 38.02 -11.26 3.46
CA THR A 171 37.80 -10.02 4.21
C THR A 171 36.69 -9.18 3.58
N PHE A 172 36.71 -9.03 2.25
CA PHE A 172 35.68 -8.29 1.53
C PHE A 172 34.28 -8.87 1.77
N LEU A 173 34.10 -10.19 1.61
CA LEU A 173 32.81 -10.87 1.84
C LEU A 173 32.32 -10.79 3.30
N MET A 174 33.24 -10.66 4.27
CA MET A 174 32.91 -10.43 5.68
C MET A 174 32.44 -8.99 5.92
N GLU A 175 33.16 -8.01 5.40
CA GLU A 175 32.85 -6.57 5.56
C GLU A 175 31.54 -6.16 4.87
N MET A 176 31.15 -6.87 3.81
CA MET A 176 29.87 -6.67 3.11
C MET A 176 28.63 -6.72 4.02
N TRP A 177 28.73 -7.35 5.19
CA TRP A 177 27.65 -7.34 6.17
C TRP A 177 27.20 -5.92 6.53
N GLU A 178 28.12 -4.96 6.61
CA GLU A 178 27.81 -3.57 6.94
C GLU A 178 26.94 -2.90 5.87
N ALA A 179 27.23 -3.16 4.59
CA ALA A 179 26.40 -2.67 3.50
C ALA A 179 24.98 -3.28 3.54
N ILE A 180 24.87 -4.57 3.85
CA ILE A 180 23.57 -5.27 3.99
C ILE A 180 22.80 -4.71 5.19
N LEU A 181 23.46 -4.44 6.33
CA LEU A 181 22.83 -3.82 7.49
C LEU A 181 22.38 -2.39 7.21
N ALA A 182 23.16 -1.61 6.47
CA ALA A 182 22.78 -0.24 6.06
C ALA A 182 21.53 -0.26 5.16
N MET A 183 21.46 -1.20 4.21
CA MET A 183 20.28 -1.42 3.38
C MET A 183 19.06 -1.81 4.23
N GLN A 184 19.21 -2.77 5.14
CA GLN A 184 18.13 -3.19 6.04
C GLN A 184 17.63 -2.03 6.94
N ARG A 185 18.52 -1.18 7.44
CA ARG A 185 18.14 -0.01 8.23
C ARG A 185 17.30 0.97 7.41
N ALA A 186 17.69 1.26 6.18
CA ALA A 186 16.92 2.13 5.30
C ALA A 186 15.53 1.55 4.99
N MET A 187 15.42 0.24 4.69
CA MET A 187 14.14 -0.42 4.49
C MET A 187 13.23 -0.33 5.73
N ARG A 188 13.78 -0.49 6.94
CA ARG A 188 13.02 -0.39 8.19
C ARG A 188 12.57 1.05 8.48
N GLN A 189 13.40 2.03 8.17
CA GLN A 189 13.06 3.45 8.29
C GLN A 189 11.93 3.81 7.33
N ASP A 190 12.01 3.36 6.08
CA ASP A 190 10.97 3.56 5.07
C ASP A 190 9.63 2.94 5.47
N LEU A 191 9.65 1.76 6.09
CA LEU A 191 8.44 1.12 6.64
C LEU A 191 7.94 1.75 7.97
N GLY A 192 8.59 2.79 8.49
CA GLY A 192 8.26 3.42 9.77
C GLY A 192 8.56 2.55 11.01
N ILE A 193 9.37 1.50 10.86
CA ILE A 193 9.71 0.54 11.93
C ILE A 193 10.87 1.07 12.81
N SER A 194 11.71 1.96 12.28
CA SER A 194 12.87 2.49 13.00
C SER A 194 12.88 4.01 12.87
N THR A 195 12.93 4.71 14.00
CA THR A 195 13.05 6.17 14.04
C THR A 195 14.47 6.59 13.70
N THR A 196 14.64 7.68 12.95
CA THR A 196 15.92 8.33 12.74
C THR A 196 16.39 8.91 14.08
N GLU A 197 17.13 8.14 14.87
CA GLU A 197 17.93 8.75 15.93
C GLU A 197 19.00 9.60 15.23
N SER A 198 18.90 10.91 15.45
CA SER A 198 19.79 11.96 14.94
C SER A 198 21.15 11.92 15.61
#